data_AF-A0A8H5WB50-F1
#
_entry.id   AF-A0A8H5WB50-F1
#
_cell.length_a   1.000
_cell.length_b   1.000
_cell.length_c   1.000
_cell.angle_alpha   90.00
_cell.angle_beta   90.00
_cell.angle_gamma   90.00
#
_symmetry.space_group_name_H-M   'P 1'
#
loop_
_entity.id
_entity.type
_entity.pdbx_description
1 polymer ?
#
loop_
_entity_poly.entity_id
_entity_poly.type
_entity_poly.pdbx_seq_one_letter_code
_entity_poly.pdbx_strand_id
1 'polypeptide(L)'
;MSGFEIAGIVLGSIPLLISAIEHYSDSLDRATAFFKWKDGLDSALREFWYQHSSFELTLRNILKDVASPSEIEEMMRDPHHELWKSRDLSQALQEMLKFAYRPYISTIKDMHACMKRLANHLDIDRDVGTADDLEAIIKANKRLPSADGLVKFEFKRAVKLTMRRKEVRTLLEDMKACNNRLDEFINKSEAPSNNSMAGSTVEKLGLSSSLQQIQNYATMLHQTLGKAWSCSAHASHEIRLLLEDRVVRHREPRSLKKVKPSSQPPCFTITHKSPISSALWKSAKIEIIDSDQEADEKHKAIRFKETHPRRCFQGQQSMKIRSIHGLTVVGDLCTVFRCYNGFGLGLDDQGVLYETYQAEIKPVCCAENLISLQDLLLTHSGMKCFTPLTEEQRYRLSIILTSSFLQLHSTPWLNKHWNQHTVLFSSSSIDDQLVIDLRHPFIAESYGSSPCSNTTSVETKGLADDSANLLMLAKILLQIKFHGRTSFISNKESVSNPTAFDRVRESQLLNQWVFQERENLSFAHYNAIQFCIASSNSIDADLWDLKFRQIVLDRVVVPLVNELSHWQGVM
;
A
#
# COMPACT_ATOMS: atom_id res chain seq x y z
N MET A 1 -7.70 -16.29 24.32
CA MET A 1 -8.66 -15.17 24.23
C MET A 1 -7.94 -13.99 23.62
N SER A 2 -8.47 -13.44 22.53
CA SER A 2 -7.83 -12.41 21.69
C SER A 2 -7.75 -11.05 22.41
N GLY A 3 -8.49 -10.89 23.51
CA GLY A 3 -8.50 -9.69 24.34
C GLY A 3 -9.44 -8.60 23.79
N PHE A 4 -9.54 -8.48 22.46
CA PHE A 4 -10.41 -7.52 21.78
C PHE A 4 -11.86 -8.01 21.61
N GLU A 5 -12.12 -9.30 21.78
CA GLU A 5 -13.47 -9.88 21.74
C GLU A 5 -14.48 -9.20 22.69
N ILE A 6 -13.97 -8.63 23.78
CA ILE A 6 -14.73 -7.91 24.80
C ILE A 6 -15.42 -6.67 24.20
N ALA A 7 -14.82 -6.05 23.16
CA ALA A 7 -15.40 -4.89 22.48
C ALA A 7 -16.76 -5.22 21.86
N GLY A 8 -16.87 -6.39 21.21
CA GLY A 8 -18.14 -6.89 20.67
C GLY A 8 -19.18 -7.09 21.77
N ILE A 9 -18.80 -7.74 22.87
CA ILE A 9 -19.70 -7.96 24.02
C ILE A 9 -20.22 -6.64 24.59
N VAL A 10 -19.33 -5.66 24.80
CA VAL A 10 -19.71 -4.31 25.28
C VAL A 10 -20.69 -3.66 24.31
N LEU A 11 -20.36 -3.64 23.01
CA LEU A 11 -21.19 -3.05 21.95
C LEU A 11 -22.59 -3.68 21.89
N GLY A 12 -22.68 -4.99 22.09
CA GLY A 12 -23.95 -5.72 22.11
C GLY A 12 -24.76 -5.50 23.39
N SER A 13 -24.10 -5.36 24.53
CA SER A 13 -24.75 -5.25 25.84
C SER A 13 -25.43 -3.90 26.09
N ILE A 14 -24.85 -2.79 25.64
CA ILE A 14 -25.36 -1.45 25.96
C ILE A 14 -26.80 -1.24 25.47
N PRO A 15 -27.14 -1.48 24.18
CA PRO A 15 -28.51 -1.28 23.70
C PRO A 15 -29.54 -2.17 24.42
N LEU A 16 -29.13 -3.39 24.78
CA LEU A 16 -29.97 -4.34 25.49
C LEU A 16 -30.30 -3.84 26.90
N LEU A 17 -29.29 -3.42 27.65
CA LEU A 17 -29.47 -2.90 29.00
C LEU A 17 -30.28 -1.59 29.00
N ILE A 18 -30.07 -0.72 28.01
CA ILE A 18 -30.89 0.49 27.83
C ILE A 18 -32.36 0.10 27.60
N SER A 19 -32.63 -0.82 26.67
CA SER A 19 -34.00 -1.28 26.38
C SER A 19 -34.67 -1.94 27.59
N ALA A 20 -33.91 -2.66 28.41
CA ALA A 20 -34.42 -3.24 29.65
C ALA A 20 -34.86 -2.16 30.67
N ILE A 21 -34.10 -1.07 30.76
CA ILE A 21 -34.41 0.06 31.65
C ILE A 21 -35.60 0.87 31.12
N GLU A 22 -35.73 1.04 29.81
CA GLU A 22 -36.90 1.66 29.17
C GLU A 22 -38.18 0.86 29.47
N HIS A 23 -38.14 -0.46 29.32
CA HIS A 23 -39.28 -1.32 29.66
C HIS A 23 -39.69 -1.20 31.14
N TYR A 24 -38.72 -1.02 32.04
CA TYR A 24 -39.00 -0.72 33.45
C TYR A 24 -39.58 0.69 33.65
N SER A 25 -39.09 1.71 32.94
CA SER A 25 -39.54 3.10 33.11
C SER A 25 -40.99 3.32 32.63
N ASP A 26 -41.44 2.53 31.66
CA ASP A 26 -42.82 2.52 31.17
C ASP A 26 -43.80 1.86 32.14
N SER A 27 -43.31 1.01 33.03
CA SER A 27 -44.11 0.31 34.04
C SER A 27 -44.16 1.01 35.40
N LEU A 28 -43.58 2.21 35.54
CA LEU A 28 -43.63 3.03 36.78
C LEU A 28 -44.93 3.85 36.92
N ASP A 29 -45.56 3.78 38.10
CA ASP A 29 -46.83 4.46 38.42
C ASP A 29 -46.75 6.00 38.55
N ARG A 30 -47.90 6.66 38.33
CA ARG A 30 -48.13 8.12 38.23
C ARG A 30 -48.08 8.88 39.56
N ALA A 31 -46.99 8.80 40.32
CA ALA A 31 -46.75 9.65 41.51
C ALA A 31 -45.63 10.68 41.25
N THR A 32 -45.73 11.89 41.81
CA THR A 32 -44.82 13.03 41.52
C THR A 32 -43.34 12.77 41.82
N ALA A 33 -43.02 11.96 42.82
CA ALA A 33 -41.64 11.52 43.10
C ALA A 33 -41.11 10.54 42.04
N PHE A 34 -41.99 9.71 41.49
CA PHE A 34 -41.67 8.78 40.40
C PHE A 34 -41.53 9.52 39.06
N PHE A 35 -42.27 10.61 38.82
CA PHE A 35 -42.07 11.49 37.66
C PHE A 35 -40.66 12.12 37.64
N LYS A 36 -40.20 12.71 38.76
CA LYS A 36 -38.83 13.27 38.83
C LYS A 36 -37.73 12.22 38.66
N TRP A 37 -38.00 10.97 39.07
CA TRP A 37 -37.10 9.86 38.84
C TRP A 37 -37.13 9.41 37.38
N LYS A 38 -38.32 9.32 36.78
CA LYS A 38 -38.54 9.02 35.35
C LYS A 38 -37.82 10.04 34.46
N ASP A 39 -38.03 11.34 34.67
CA ASP A 39 -37.32 12.39 33.90
C ASP A 39 -35.79 12.26 34.02
N GLY A 40 -35.30 11.96 35.23
CA GLY A 40 -33.89 11.75 35.49
C GLY A 40 -33.34 10.46 34.85
N LEU A 41 -34.15 9.43 34.75
CA LEU A 41 -33.83 8.16 34.10
C LEU A 41 -33.83 8.31 32.58
N ASP A 42 -34.82 8.99 32.00
CA ASP A 42 -34.89 9.27 30.57
C ASP A 42 -33.69 10.12 30.11
N SER A 43 -33.26 11.07 30.94
CA SER A 43 -32.03 11.82 30.69
C SER A 43 -30.78 10.95 30.76
N ALA A 44 -30.72 9.99 31.67
CA ALA A 44 -29.61 9.05 31.75
C ALA A 44 -29.59 8.08 30.55
N LEU A 45 -30.77 7.61 30.11
CA LEU A 45 -30.89 6.71 28.94
C LEU A 45 -30.41 7.38 27.65
N ARG A 46 -30.80 8.65 27.43
CA ARG A 46 -30.28 9.43 26.29
C ARG A 46 -28.76 9.54 26.32
N GLU A 47 -28.18 9.76 27.49
CA GLU A 47 -26.74 9.86 27.64
C GLU A 47 -26.05 8.49 27.47
N PHE A 48 -26.64 7.38 27.93
CA PHE A 48 -26.15 6.03 27.62
C PHE A 48 -26.17 5.75 26.11
N TRP A 49 -27.21 6.16 25.38
CA TRP A 49 -27.26 6.08 23.92
C TRP A 49 -26.16 6.91 23.25
N TYR A 50 -25.89 8.11 23.76
CA TYR A 50 -24.78 8.94 23.29
C TYR A 50 -23.44 8.23 23.52
N GLN A 51 -23.20 7.67 24.71
CA GLN A 51 -21.99 6.93 25.01
C GLN A 51 -21.85 5.65 24.19
N HIS A 52 -22.96 4.97 23.84
CA HIS A 52 -22.97 3.85 22.89
C HIS A 52 -22.52 4.28 21.50
N SER A 53 -23.11 5.37 20.98
CA SER A 53 -22.77 5.93 19.67
C SER A 53 -21.31 6.36 19.61
N SER A 54 -20.81 6.99 20.68
CA SER A 54 -19.41 7.38 20.80
C SER A 54 -18.50 6.15 20.74
N PHE A 55 -18.80 5.10 21.51
CA PHE A 55 -18.00 3.87 21.51
C PHE A 55 -17.99 3.19 20.15
N GLU A 56 -19.13 3.13 19.45
CA GLU A 56 -19.21 2.58 18.10
C GLU A 56 -18.33 3.36 17.11
N LEU A 57 -18.36 4.70 17.17
CA LEU A 57 -17.51 5.56 16.35
C LEU A 57 -16.02 5.35 16.67
N THR A 58 -15.66 5.27 17.94
CA THR A 58 -14.29 4.96 18.40
C THR A 58 -13.82 3.60 17.84
N LEU A 59 -14.68 2.57 17.87
CA LEU A 59 -14.37 1.25 17.31
C LEU A 59 -14.27 1.27 15.77
N ARG A 60 -15.15 1.98 15.07
CA ARG A 60 -15.06 2.17 13.62
C ARG A 60 -13.76 2.86 13.24
N ASN A 61 -13.39 3.89 13.99
CA ASN A 61 -12.17 4.65 13.75
C ASN A 61 -10.91 3.80 13.94
N ILE A 62 -10.85 2.95 14.96
CA ILE A 62 -9.68 2.09 15.17
C ILE A 62 -9.62 0.89 14.22
N LEU A 63 -10.78 0.42 13.73
CA LEU A 63 -10.84 -0.73 12.83
C LEU A 63 -10.56 -0.37 11.36
N LYS A 64 -10.74 0.89 10.95
CA LYS A 64 -10.55 1.36 9.56
C LYS A 64 -9.18 1.01 8.98
N ASP A 65 -8.14 1.00 9.84
CA ASP A 65 -6.74 0.77 9.44
C ASP A 65 -6.36 -0.72 9.41
N VAL A 66 -7.20 -1.60 9.97
CA VAL A 66 -6.88 -3.03 10.16
C VAL A 66 -7.90 -3.99 9.53
N ALA A 67 -9.07 -3.51 9.12
CA ALA A 67 -10.14 -4.30 8.51
C ALA A 67 -10.78 -3.56 7.33
N SER A 68 -11.42 -4.29 6.41
CA SER A 68 -12.12 -3.66 5.29
C SER A 68 -13.44 -2.98 5.74
N PRO A 69 -13.96 -1.99 4.99
CA PRO A 69 -15.24 -1.36 5.31
C PRO A 69 -16.39 -2.37 5.44
N SER A 70 -16.41 -3.41 4.60
CA SER A 70 -17.43 -4.47 4.68
C SER A 70 -17.30 -5.32 5.95
N GLU A 71 -16.07 -5.64 6.35
CA GLU A 71 -15.78 -6.42 7.56
C GLU A 71 -16.16 -5.62 8.82
N ILE A 72 -15.90 -4.31 8.83
CA ILE A 72 -16.30 -3.40 9.92
C ILE A 72 -17.83 -3.38 10.04
N GLU A 73 -18.56 -3.23 8.94
CA GLU A 73 -20.04 -3.24 8.99
C GLU A 73 -20.61 -4.59 9.46
N GLU A 74 -20.00 -5.72 9.06
CA GLU A 74 -20.37 -7.04 9.57
C GLU A 74 -20.18 -7.12 11.10
N MET A 75 -19.05 -6.61 11.60
CA MET A 75 -18.72 -6.60 13.02
C MET A 75 -19.62 -5.67 13.85
N MET A 76 -19.98 -4.49 13.33
CA MET A 76 -20.90 -3.57 14.03
C MET A 76 -22.32 -4.11 14.07
N ARG A 77 -22.75 -4.81 13.00
CA ARG A 77 -24.08 -5.43 12.92
C ARG A 77 -24.20 -6.62 13.87
N ASP A 78 -23.16 -7.44 13.96
CA ASP A 78 -23.12 -8.63 14.82
C ASP A 78 -22.04 -8.54 15.91
N PRO A 79 -22.42 -8.19 17.15
CA PRO A 79 -21.56 -8.19 18.33
C PRO A 79 -20.84 -9.53 18.62
N HIS A 80 -21.33 -10.66 18.09
CA HIS A 80 -20.73 -11.99 18.26
C HIS A 80 -19.97 -12.47 17.03
N HIS A 81 -19.79 -11.60 16.03
CA HIS A 81 -19.10 -11.96 14.80
C HIS A 81 -17.70 -12.54 15.08
N GLU A 82 -17.33 -13.61 14.36
CA GLU A 82 -16.08 -14.35 14.58
C GLU A 82 -14.82 -13.47 14.47
N LEU A 83 -14.89 -12.37 13.71
CA LEU A 83 -13.78 -11.43 13.57
C LEU A 83 -13.39 -10.75 14.89
N TRP A 84 -14.31 -10.55 15.83
CA TRP A 84 -13.98 -10.02 17.17
C TRP A 84 -13.00 -10.95 17.93
N LYS A 85 -13.06 -12.26 17.65
CA LYS A 85 -12.21 -13.30 18.24
C LYS A 85 -10.94 -13.57 17.41
N SER A 86 -10.78 -12.90 16.27
CA SER A 86 -9.65 -13.11 15.37
C SER A 86 -8.31 -12.76 16.02
N ARG A 87 -7.36 -13.70 15.90
CA ARG A 87 -5.96 -13.49 16.29
C ARG A 87 -5.27 -12.47 15.39
N ASP A 88 -5.56 -12.49 14.09
CA ASP A 88 -4.95 -11.58 13.12
C ASP A 88 -5.39 -10.14 13.38
N LEU A 89 -6.67 -9.92 13.69
CA LEU A 89 -7.17 -8.60 14.09
C LEU A 89 -6.44 -8.09 15.33
N SER A 90 -6.30 -8.94 16.35
CA SER A 90 -5.65 -8.55 17.60
C SER A 90 -4.17 -8.26 17.43
N GLN A 91 -3.48 -9.04 16.58
CA GLN A 91 -2.09 -8.78 16.21
C GLN A 91 -1.95 -7.45 15.45
N ALA A 92 -2.82 -7.19 14.47
CA ALA A 92 -2.79 -5.94 13.72
C ALA A 92 -3.03 -4.71 14.61
N LEU A 93 -4.00 -4.79 15.53
CA LEU A 93 -4.26 -3.75 16.52
C LEU A 93 -3.07 -3.56 17.49
N GLN A 94 -2.40 -4.65 17.87
CA GLN A 94 -1.22 -4.59 18.73
C GLN A 94 -0.02 -3.93 18.02
N GLU A 95 0.19 -4.24 16.74
CA GLU A 95 1.22 -3.61 15.91
C GLU A 95 0.94 -2.12 15.68
N MET A 96 -0.33 -1.76 15.50
CA MET A 96 -0.76 -0.37 15.28
C MET A 96 -0.66 0.49 16.54
N LEU A 97 -1.24 0.04 17.66
CA LEU A 97 -1.27 0.79 18.92
C LEU A 97 0.02 0.69 19.73
N LYS A 98 0.88 -0.29 19.43
CA LYS A 98 2.16 -0.53 20.11
C LYS A 98 1.99 -0.53 21.64
N PHE A 99 2.64 0.42 22.33
CA PHE A 99 2.59 0.54 23.79
C PHE A 99 1.19 0.89 24.33
N ALA A 100 0.33 1.52 23.52
CA ALA A 100 -1.04 1.87 23.89
C ALA A 100 -2.01 0.69 23.82
N TYR A 101 -1.63 -0.44 23.21
CA TYR A 101 -2.53 -1.60 23.05
C TYR A 101 -3.02 -2.14 24.39
N ARG A 102 -2.12 -2.38 25.34
CA ARG A 102 -2.50 -2.93 26.66
C ARG A 102 -3.41 -1.97 27.45
N PRO A 103 -3.07 -0.67 27.60
CA PRO A 103 -3.98 0.31 28.19
C PRO A 103 -5.34 0.38 27.49
N TYR A 104 -5.37 0.36 26.15
CA TYR A 104 -6.60 0.42 25.37
C TYR A 104 -7.53 -0.75 25.66
N ILE A 105 -7.01 -1.99 25.62
CA ILE A 105 -7.78 -3.19 25.98
C ILE A 105 -8.22 -3.15 27.45
N SER A 106 -7.40 -2.61 28.35
CA SER A 106 -7.80 -2.44 29.76
C SER A 106 -8.99 -1.51 29.90
N THR A 107 -9.02 -0.39 29.17
CA THR A 107 -10.16 0.55 29.21
C THR A 107 -11.44 -0.09 28.66
N ILE A 108 -11.35 -0.94 27.62
CA ILE A 108 -12.51 -1.71 27.14
C ILE A 108 -13.00 -2.69 28.21
N LYS A 109 -12.09 -3.32 28.96
CA LYS A 109 -12.44 -4.18 30.09
C LYS A 109 -13.10 -3.41 31.23
N ASP A 110 -12.66 -2.19 31.51
CA ASP A 110 -13.29 -1.32 32.50
C ASP A 110 -14.73 -0.98 32.07
N MET A 111 -14.95 -0.73 30.77
CA MET A 111 -16.27 -0.50 30.20
C MET A 111 -17.17 -1.75 30.28
N HIS A 112 -16.62 -2.94 30.03
CA HIS A 112 -17.30 -4.22 30.26
C HIS A 112 -17.69 -4.39 31.73
N ALA A 113 -16.80 -4.09 32.67
CA ALA A 113 -17.11 -4.13 34.09
C ALA A 113 -18.23 -3.15 34.49
N CYS A 114 -18.28 -1.97 33.87
CA CYS A 114 -19.38 -1.02 34.06
C CYS A 114 -20.72 -1.59 33.59
N MET A 115 -20.76 -2.20 32.40
CA MET A 115 -21.97 -2.85 31.88
C MET A 115 -22.40 -4.04 32.72
N LYS A 116 -21.45 -4.82 33.24
CA LYS A 116 -21.73 -5.95 34.14
C LYS A 116 -22.34 -5.48 35.46
N ARG A 117 -21.84 -4.37 36.02
CA ARG A 117 -22.45 -3.73 37.20
C ARG A 117 -23.88 -3.29 36.92
N LEU A 118 -24.15 -2.68 35.77
CA LEU A 118 -25.51 -2.28 35.36
C LEU A 118 -26.44 -3.50 35.25
N ALA A 119 -25.99 -4.56 34.58
CA ALA A 119 -26.73 -5.80 34.40
C ALA A 119 -27.09 -6.50 35.72
N ASN A 120 -26.23 -6.45 36.73
CA ASN A 120 -26.48 -7.06 38.04
C ASN A 120 -27.66 -6.42 38.80
N HIS A 121 -28.05 -5.21 38.45
CA HIS A 121 -29.19 -4.54 39.06
C HIS A 121 -30.51 -4.77 38.30
N LEU A 122 -30.45 -5.49 37.18
CA LEU A 122 -31.56 -5.79 36.30
C LEU A 122 -31.88 -7.28 36.36
N ASP A 123 -33.15 -7.60 36.59
CA ASP A 123 -33.65 -8.98 36.56
C ASP A 123 -33.95 -9.39 35.10
N ILE A 124 -32.89 -9.73 34.35
CA ILE A 124 -32.94 -10.12 32.93
C ILE A 124 -32.56 -11.60 32.75
N ASP A 125 -33.24 -12.28 31.83
CA ASP A 125 -32.97 -13.68 31.48
C ASP A 125 -31.54 -13.88 30.96
N ARG A 126 -30.93 -15.00 31.38
CA ARG A 126 -29.55 -15.39 31.05
C ARG A 126 -29.56 -16.81 30.46
N ASP A 127 -28.80 -17.03 29.40
CA ASP A 127 -28.63 -18.37 28.83
C ASP A 127 -27.69 -19.20 29.72
N VAL A 128 -27.99 -20.49 29.89
CA VAL A 128 -27.20 -21.37 30.75
C VAL A 128 -26.02 -21.92 29.95
N GLY A 129 -24.79 -21.66 30.41
CA GLY A 129 -23.58 -22.29 29.85
C GLY A 129 -22.58 -21.35 29.16
N THR A 130 -22.73 -20.02 29.26
CA THR A 130 -21.69 -19.07 28.84
C THR A 130 -20.76 -18.70 30.01
N ALA A 131 -19.49 -18.42 29.72
CA ALA A 131 -18.50 -18.06 30.74
C ALA A 131 -18.63 -16.60 31.22
N ASP A 132 -19.20 -15.72 30.39
CA ASP A 132 -19.43 -14.31 30.70
C ASP A 132 -20.94 -14.01 30.88
N ASP A 133 -21.27 -13.23 31.91
CA ASP A 133 -22.66 -12.89 32.28
C ASP A 133 -23.32 -11.99 31.24
N LEU A 134 -22.58 -11.05 30.63
CA LEU A 134 -23.14 -10.18 29.60
C LEU A 134 -23.37 -10.93 28.29
N GLU A 135 -22.46 -11.84 27.93
CA GLU A 135 -22.64 -12.75 26.80
C GLU A 135 -23.89 -13.64 27.00
N ALA A 136 -24.13 -14.13 28.22
CA ALA A 136 -25.32 -14.89 28.59
C ALA A 136 -26.62 -14.11 28.33
N ILE A 137 -26.62 -12.83 28.71
CA ILE A 137 -27.76 -11.93 28.57
C ILE A 137 -28.03 -11.64 27.09
N ILE A 138 -27.00 -11.32 26.30
CA ILE A 138 -27.19 -11.00 24.87
C ILE A 138 -27.73 -12.21 24.12
N LYS A 139 -27.26 -13.42 24.43
CA LYS A 139 -27.71 -14.66 23.77
C LYS A 139 -29.15 -15.03 24.13
N ALA A 140 -29.58 -14.78 25.37
CA ALA A 140 -30.93 -15.08 25.83
C ALA A 140 -32.00 -14.12 25.27
N ASN A 141 -31.64 -12.87 24.98
CA ASN A 141 -32.58 -11.80 24.60
C ASN A 141 -32.36 -11.39 23.15
N LYS A 142 -33.20 -11.92 22.24
CA LYS A 142 -33.07 -11.68 20.80
C LYS A 142 -33.45 -10.25 20.42
N ARG A 143 -32.70 -9.67 19.48
CA ARG A 143 -33.03 -8.39 18.84
C ARG A 143 -34.26 -8.56 17.94
N LEU A 144 -35.22 -7.67 18.09
CA LEU A 144 -36.38 -7.55 17.20
C LEU A 144 -36.04 -6.66 16.00
N PRO A 145 -36.54 -6.97 14.79
CA PRO A 145 -36.51 -6.03 13.68
C PRO A 145 -37.37 -4.81 14.04
N SER A 146 -36.84 -3.60 13.84
CA SER A 146 -37.54 -2.35 14.14
C SER A 146 -37.62 -1.48 12.89
N ALA A 147 -38.81 -0.96 12.60
CA ALA A 147 -39.08 -0.10 11.44
C ALA A 147 -38.42 1.30 11.58
N ASP A 148 -38.14 1.74 12.81
CA ASP A 148 -37.63 3.08 13.13
C ASP A 148 -36.11 3.12 13.28
N GLY A 149 -35.39 2.03 12.96
CA GLY A 149 -33.94 1.94 13.11
C GLY A 149 -33.42 1.75 14.54
N LEU A 150 -34.28 1.92 15.57
CA LEU A 150 -33.94 1.69 16.97
C LEU A 150 -33.97 0.19 17.32
N VAL A 151 -32.88 -0.34 17.87
CA VAL A 151 -32.78 -1.75 18.29
C VAL A 151 -33.72 -2.00 19.48
N LYS A 152 -34.74 -2.86 19.28
CA LYS A 152 -35.67 -3.27 20.34
C LYS A 152 -35.39 -4.71 20.77
N PHE A 153 -35.65 -5.01 22.04
CA PHE A 153 -35.51 -6.34 22.62
C PHE A 153 -36.83 -6.80 23.23
N GLU A 154 -37.10 -8.09 23.15
CA GLU A 154 -38.23 -8.71 23.83
C GLU A 154 -37.77 -9.30 25.16
N PHE A 155 -38.41 -8.89 26.26
CA PHE A 155 -38.15 -9.43 27.59
C PHE A 155 -39.32 -10.32 28.01
N LYS A 156 -39.06 -11.60 28.27
CA LYS A 156 -40.12 -12.58 28.62
C LYS A 156 -40.72 -12.35 30.01
N ARG A 157 -40.04 -11.59 30.86
CA ARG A 157 -40.43 -11.31 32.24
C ARG A 157 -40.37 -9.80 32.50
N ALA A 158 -41.13 -9.35 33.48
CA ALA A 158 -41.08 -7.95 33.92
C ALA A 158 -39.69 -7.63 34.48
N VAL A 159 -38.97 -6.74 33.79
CA VAL A 159 -37.67 -6.25 34.22
C VAL A 159 -37.84 -5.43 35.50
N LYS A 160 -37.06 -5.76 36.53
CA LYS A 160 -36.98 -4.98 37.78
C LYS A 160 -35.65 -4.25 37.83
N LEU A 161 -35.69 -2.95 38.11
CA LEU A 161 -34.50 -2.15 38.36
C LEU A 161 -34.34 -1.90 39.87
N THR A 162 -33.23 -2.35 40.43
CA THR A 162 -32.91 -2.18 41.86
C THR A 162 -31.96 -1.02 42.16
N MET A 163 -31.49 -0.32 41.12
CA MET A 163 -30.49 0.75 41.24
C MET A 163 -31.02 2.02 41.88
N ARG A 164 -30.15 2.69 42.63
CA ARG A 164 -30.37 4.05 43.12
C ARG A 164 -29.92 5.09 42.08
N ARG A 165 -30.53 6.28 42.12
CA ARG A 165 -30.16 7.44 41.26
C ARG A 165 -28.67 7.76 41.24
N LYS A 166 -28.02 7.68 42.40
CA LYS A 166 -26.58 7.96 42.53
C LYS A 166 -25.73 6.95 41.77
N GLU A 167 -26.12 5.68 41.80
CA GLU A 167 -25.40 4.59 41.14
C GLU A 167 -25.51 4.68 39.62
N VAL A 168 -26.70 5.02 39.09
CA VAL A 168 -26.89 5.27 37.65
C VAL A 168 -25.98 6.40 37.16
N ARG A 169 -25.87 7.49 37.93
CA ARG A 169 -24.97 8.60 37.61
C ARG A 169 -23.50 8.18 37.64
N THR A 170 -23.09 7.40 38.65
CA THR A 170 -21.70 6.91 38.73
C THR A 170 -21.34 6.01 37.55
N LEU A 171 -22.21 5.07 37.16
CA LEU A 171 -21.96 4.22 35.99
C LEU A 171 -21.83 5.02 34.69
N LEU A 172 -22.62 6.08 34.57
CA LEU A 172 -22.58 6.94 33.40
C LEU A 172 -21.27 7.74 33.32
N GLU A 173 -20.81 8.31 34.44
CA GLU A 173 -19.52 8.99 34.51
C GLU A 173 -18.35 8.03 34.25
N ASP A 174 -18.41 6.80 34.80
CA ASP A 174 -17.40 5.76 34.57
C ASP A 174 -17.31 5.42 33.06
N MET A 175 -18.46 5.26 32.39
CA MET A 175 -18.54 4.96 30.95
C MET A 175 -18.03 6.13 30.09
N LYS A 176 -18.41 7.36 30.43
CA LYS A 176 -17.90 8.57 29.77
C LYS A 176 -16.39 8.71 29.92
N ALA A 177 -15.85 8.43 31.10
CA ALA A 177 -14.42 8.43 31.34
C ALA A 177 -13.71 7.35 30.51
N CYS A 178 -14.31 6.17 30.33
CA CYS A 178 -13.77 5.12 29.47
C CYS A 178 -13.73 5.57 28.00
N ASN A 179 -14.84 6.06 27.44
CA ASN A 179 -14.88 6.55 26.06
C ASN A 179 -13.87 7.67 25.80
N ASN A 180 -13.81 8.67 26.68
CA ASN A 180 -12.84 9.77 26.56
C ASN A 180 -11.39 9.25 26.55
N ARG A 181 -11.07 8.25 27.39
CA ARG A 181 -9.74 7.64 27.40
C ARG A 181 -9.45 6.88 26.10
N LEU A 182 -10.43 6.16 25.55
CA LEU A 182 -10.27 5.46 24.27
C LEU A 182 -10.01 6.46 23.14
N ASP A 183 -10.75 7.56 23.09
CA ASP A 183 -10.55 8.63 22.10
C ASP A 183 -9.21 9.32 22.30
N GLU A 184 -8.77 9.55 23.53
CA GLU A 184 -7.43 10.11 23.81
C GLU A 184 -6.31 9.21 23.28
N PHE A 185 -6.42 7.89 23.39
CA PHE A 185 -5.41 6.98 22.83
C PHE A 185 -5.33 7.10 21.32
N ILE A 186 -6.46 7.27 20.64
CA ILE A 186 -6.51 7.43 19.19
C ILE A 186 -5.98 8.82 18.80
N ASN A 187 -6.52 9.89 19.37
CA ASN A 187 -6.16 11.26 19.05
C ASN A 187 -4.69 11.59 19.39
N LYS A 188 -4.14 11.07 20.48
CA LYS A 188 -2.71 11.26 20.82
C LYS A 188 -1.79 10.38 19.97
N SER A 189 -2.31 9.29 19.39
CA SER A 189 -1.58 8.50 18.39
C SER A 189 -1.61 9.13 16.99
N GLU A 190 -2.65 9.92 16.69
CA GLU A 190 -2.82 10.68 15.43
C GLU A 190 -2.25 12.10 15.48
N ALA A 191 -2.13 12.71 16.68
CA ALA A 191 -1.54 14.03 16.84
C ALA A 191 -0.07 13.99 16.40
N PRO A 192 0.37 14.87 15.48
CA PRO A 192 1.77 14.98 15.10
C PRO A 192 2.53 15.48 16.33
N SER A 193 3.06 14.54 17.11
CA SER A 193 4.03 14.83 18.16
C SER A 193 5.27 15.36 17.47
N ASN A 194 5.32 16.69 17.31
CA ASN A 194 6.54 17.44 17.13
C ASN A 194 7.51 16.96 18.24
N ASN A 195 8.54 16.21 17.86
CA ASN A 195 9.52 15.53 18.71
C ASN A 195 9.17 14.11 19.19
N SER A 196 9.06 13.16 18.27
CA SER A 196 9.89 11.95 18.27
C SER A 196 9.48 11.03 17.12
N MET A 197 10.46 10.31 16.59
CA MET A 197 10.35 9.25 15.58
C MET A 197 9.26 8.22 15.92
N ALA A 198 8.01 8.55 15.59
CA ALA A 198 6.92 7.60 15.42
C ALA A 198 6.90 7.22 13.93
N GLY A 199 6.97 5.92 13.65
CA GLY A 199 7.17 5.31 12.32
C GLY A 199 6.66 6.17 11.18
N SER A 200 7.59 6.68 10.36
CA SER A 200 7.25 7.55 9.24
C SER A 200 6.22 6.85 8.36
N THR A 201 5.36 7.62 7.68
CA THR A 201 4.40 7.12 6.67
C THR A 201 5.06 6.18 5.65
N VAL A 202 6.39 6.18 5.54
CA VAL A 202 7.19 5.28 4.72
C VAL A 202 7.29 3.85 5.29
N GLU A 203 7.25 3.68 6.62
CA GLU A 203 7.08 2.34 7.24
C GLU A 203 5.68 1.80 6.95
N LYS A 204 4.64 2.65 6.94
CA LYS A 204 3.27 2.27 6.55
C LYS A 204 3.16 1.89 5.06
N LEU A 205 3.99 2.49 4.21
CA LEU A 205 4.10 2.15 2.78
C LEU A 205 5.10 1.00 2.51
N GLY A 206 5.80 0.49 3.54
CA GLY A 206 6.77 -0.61 3.42
C GLY A 206 8.01 -0.30 2.58
N LEU A 207 8.34 0.97 2.36
CA LEU A 207 9.31 1.35 1.32
C LEU A 207 10.77 1.34 1.79
N SER A 208 11.09 1.71 3.04
CA SER A 208 12.49 1.93 3.47
C SER A 208 13.37 0.69 3.42
N SER A 209 12.91 -0.42 4.02
CA SER A 209 13.63 -1.70 4.00
C SER A 209 13.58 -2.36 2.62
N SER A 210 12.51 -2.10 1.87
CA SER A 210 12.29 -2.60 0.51
C SER A 210 13.18 -1.93 -0.53
N LEU A 211 13.52 -0.63 -0.41
CA LEU A 211 14.34 0.08 -1.40
C LEU A 211 15.71 -0.57 -1.63
N GLN A 212 16.46 -0.83 -0.54
CA GLN A 212 17.80 -1.41 -0.67
C GLN A 212 17.73 -2.86 -1.16
N GLN A 213 16.73 -3.62 -0.70
CA GLN A 213 16.48 -4.98 -1.18
C GLN A 213 16.18 -4.97 -2.68
N ILE A 214 15.21 -4.17 -3.13
CA ILE A 214 14.85 -4.01 -4.55
C ILE A 214 16.07 -3.61 -5.38
N GLN A 215 16.90 -2.68 -4.91
CA GLN A 215 18.12 -2.28 -5.61
C GLN A 215 19.10 -3.44 -5.78
N ASN A 216 19.33 -4.20 -4.71
CA ASN A 216 20.22 -5.36 -4.75
C ASN A 216 19.69 -6.41 -5.74
N TYR A 217 18.40 -6.73 -5.67
CA TYR A 217 17.77 -7.69 -6.56
C TYR A 217 17.70 -7.21 -8.02
N ALA A 218 17.43 -5.93 -8.27
CA ALA A 218 17.43 -5.36 -9.62
C ALA A 218 18.84 -5.35 -10.24
N THR A 219 19.87 -5.07 -9.43
CA THR A 219 21.28 -5.15 -9.84
C THR A 219 21.67 -6.59 -10.18
N MET A 220 21.32 -7.53 -9.30
CA MET A 220 21.57 -8.94 -9.50
C MET A 220 20.83 -9.47 -10.74
N LEU A 221 19.58 -9.07 -10.93
CA LEU A 221 18.79 -9.40 -12.10
C LEU A 221 19.50 -8.93 -13.39
N HIS A 222 19.93 -7.66 -13.45
CA HIS A 222 20.64 -7.14 -14.63
C HIS A 222 21.91 -7.95 -14.94
N GLN A 223 22.72 -8.23 -13.92
CA GLN A 223 23.96 -9.00 -14.07
C GLN A 223 23.69 -10.44 -14.53
N THR A 224 22.63 -11.05 -14.01
CA THR A 224 22.23 -12.41 -14.33
C THR A 224 21.70 -12.49 -15.76
N LEU A 225 20.82 -11.55 -16.16
CA LEU A 225 20.36 -11.43 -17.55
C LEU A 225 21.56 -11.27 -18.49
N GLY A 226 22.51 -10.39 -18.19
CA GLY A 226 23.68 -10.17 -19.07
C GLY A 226 24.60 -11.39 -19.26
N LYS A 227 24.49 -12.42 -18.42
CA LYS A 227 25.27 -13.66 -18.53
C LYS A 227 24.46 -14.84 -19.07
N ALA A 228 23.14 -14.71 -19.14
CA ALA A 228 22.22 -15.80 -19.48
C ALA A 228 21.93 -15.90 -20.99
N TRP A 229 22.76 -15.27 -21.84
CA TRP A 229 22.65 -15.30 -23.29
C TRP A 229 23.88 -15.99 -23.90
N SER A 230 23.64 -17.07 -24.63
CA SER A 230 24.64 -17.87 -25.36
C SER A 230 24.19 -18.16 -26.80
N CYS A 231 23.29 -17.33 -27.33
CA CYS A 231 22.61 -17.56 -28.59
C CYS A 231 23.42 -17.06 -29.79
N SER A 232 23.80 -17.96 -30.70
CA SER A 232 24.44 -17.60 -31.98
C SER A 232 23.49 -17.05 -33.06
N ALA A 233 22.18 -17.19 -32.88
CA ALA A 233 21.17 -16.83 -33.88
C ALA A 233 20.73 -15.36 -33.85
N HIS A 234 21.05 -14.62 -32.80
CA HIS A 234 20.72 -13.19 -32.66
C HIS A 234 22.00 -12.42 -32.37
N ALA A 235 22.06 -11.14 -32.73
CA ALA A 235 23.17 -10.27 -32.36
C ALA A 235 22.98 -9.65 -30.95
N SER A 236 21.72 -9.41 -30.59
CA SER A 236 21.31 -8.88 -29.29
C SER A 236 19.90 -9.33 -28.92
N HIS A 237 19.60 -9.22 -27.62
CA HIS A 237 18.32 -9.50 -27.01
C HIS A 237 17.84 -8.28 -26.24
N GLU A 238 16.66 -7.75 -26.59
CA GLU A 238 16.02 -6.66 -25.85
C GLU A 238 15.13 -7.23 -24.73
N ILE A 239 15.32 -6.72 -23.51
CA ILE A 239 14.46 -6.97 -22.36
C ILE A 239 13.90 -5.63 -21.89
N ARG A 240 12.61 -5.61 -21.60
CA ARG A 240 11.93 -4.46 -21.00
C ARG A 240 11.61 -4.76 -19.54
N LEU A 241 12.06 -3.93 -18.62
CA LEU A 241 11.75 -4.03 -17.20
C LEU A 241 10.58 -3.11 -16.85
N LEU A 242 9.52 -3.67 -16.29
CA LEU A 242 8.35 -2.92 -15.83
C LEU A 242 8.68 -2.09 -14.59
N LEU A 243 8.32 -0.81 -14.62
CA LEU A 243 8.37 0.10 -13.48
C LEU A 243 7.09 -0.12 -12.63
N GLU A 244 7.18 -1.08 -11.71
CA GLU A 244 6.05 -1.54 -10.89
C GLU A 244 5.49 -0.44 -9.97
N ASP A 245 4.16 -0.31 -9.94
CA ASP A 245 3.46 0.54 -8.96
C ASP A 245 3.43 -0.12 -7.58
N ARG A 246 4.59 -0.14 -6.92
CA ARG A 246 4.75 -0.77 -5.59
C ARG A 246 4.13 0.05 -4.47
N VAL A 247 3.93 1.35 -4.68
CA VAL A 247 3.48 2.27 -3.62
C VAL A 247 1.96 2.30 -3.51
N VAL A 248 1.22 2.35 -4.63
CA VAL A 248 -0.25 2.45 -4.62
C VAL A 248 -0.90 1.08 -4.38
N ARG A 249 -0.27 -0.02 -4.82
CA ARG A 249 -0.78 -1.39 -4.61
C ARG A 249 -0.83 -1.84 -3.13
N HIS A 250 -0.02 -1.25 -2.25
CA HIS A 250 -0.02 -1.58 -0.81
C HIS A 250 -1.25 -1.08 -0.04
N ARG A 251 -2.16 -0.35 -0.69
CA ARG A 251 -3.36 0.22 -0.08
C ARG A 251 -4.66 -0.51 -0.40
N GLU A 252 -4.63 -1.67 -1.08
CA GLU A 252 -5.82 -2.54 -1.08
C GLU A 252 -6.17 -2.89 0.38
N PRO A 253 -7.44 -2.69 0.80
CA PRO A 253 -7.82 -2.87 2.20
C PRO A 253 -7.43 -4.27 2.66
N ARG A 254 -6.71 -4.33 3.79
CA ARG A 254 -6.35 -5.58 4.46
C ARG A 254 -7.64 -6.33 4.76
N SER A 255 -7.97 -7.34 3.96
CA SER A 255 -9.08 -8.23 4.26
C SER A 255 -8.61 -9.27 5.27
N LEU A 256 -9.25 -9.30 6.43
CA LEU A 256 -9.03 -10.32 7.44
C LEU A 256 -9.44 -11.73 6.93
N LYS A 257 -10.22 -11.81 5.85
CA LYS A 257 -10.62 -13.06 5.18
C LYS A 257 -9.59 -13.59 4.17
N LYS A 258 -8.58 -12.79 3.77
CA LYS A 258 -7.48 -13.28 2.93
C LYS A 258 -6.35 -13.79 3.82
N VAL A 259 -6.00 -15.07 3.69
CA VAL A 259 -4.76 -15.65 4.24
C VAL A 259 -3.64 -14.65 4.01
N LYS A 260 -2.94 -14.26 5.10
CA LYS A 260 -1.81 -13.32 5.12
C LYS A 260 -1.21 -13.15 3.73
N PRO A 261 -1.12 -11.94 3.16
CA PRO A 261 -0.01 -11.68 2.27
C PRO A 261 1.22 -11.84 3.17
N SER A 262 1.74 -13.06 3.29
CA SER A 262 3.13 -13.26 3.71
C SER A 262 3.88 -12.30 2.83
N SER A 263 4.63 -11.35 3.41
CA SER A 263 5.50 -10.41 2.71
C SER A 263 5.88 -11.03 1.36
N GLN A 264 5.16 -10.66 0.29
CA GLN A 264 5.42 -11.31 -0.97
C GLN A 264 6.80 -10.80 -1.34
N PRO A 265 7.77 -11.69 -1.57
CA PRO A 265 9.10 -11.24 -1.91
C PRO A 265 8.98 -10.30 -3.13
N PRO A 266 9.82 -9.25 -3.21
CA PRO A 266 9.75 -8.33 -4.34
C PRO A 266 9.77 -9.14 -5.65
N CYS A 267 8.87 -8.81 -6.56
CA CYS A 267 8.87 -9.43 -7.88
C CYS A 267 9.15 -8.38 -8.94
N PHE A 268 9.74 -8.81 -10.05
CA PHE A 268 9.98 -7.98 -11.22
C PHE A 268 9.23 -8.55 -12.40
N THR A 269 8.58 -7.70 -13.18
CA THR A 269 7.99 -8.13 -14.46
C THR A 269 8.91 -7.69 -15.57
N ILE A 270 9.34 -8.63 -16.41
CA ILE A 270 10.08 -8.35 -17.63
C ILE A 270 9.24 -8.70 -18.85
N THR A 271 9.46 -8.03 -19.97
CA THR A 271 8.97 -8.47 -21.27
C THR A 271 10.12 -8.70 -22.24
N HIS A 272 9.95 -9.72 -23.07
CA HIS A 272 10.95 -10.14 -24.04
C HIS A 272 10.28 -10.37 -25.40
N LYS A 273 11.06 -10.20 -26.47
CA LYS A 273 10.62 -10.50 -27.82
C LYS A 273 10.74 -12.00 -28.11
N SER A 274 9.68 -12.62 -28.62
CA SER A 274 9.73 -14.03 -29.03
C SER A 274 10.73 -14.23 -30.17
N PRO A 275 11.67 -15.19 -30.07
CA PRO A 275 12.59 -15.50 -31.16
C PRO A 275 11.94 -16.15 -32.38
N ILE A 276 10.71 -16.65 -32.25
CA ILE A 276 9.99 -17.42 -33.28
C ILE A 276 8.96 -16.57 -34.03
N SER A 277 8.48 -15.49 -33.39
CA SER A 277 7.54 -14.55 -33.99
C SER A 277 8.00 -13.14 -33.70
N SER A 278 8.39 -12.41 -34.74
CA SER A 278 8.82 -11.03 -34.65
C SER A 278 7.75 -10.08 -34.09
N ALA A 279 6.49 -10.51 -34.01
CA ALA A 279 5.33 -9.71 -33.62
C ALA A 279 4.80 -9.98 -32.20
N LEU A 280 5.40 -10.91 -31.44
CA LEU A 280 4.86 -11.31 -30.14
C LEU A 280 5.86 -11.04 -29.02
N TRP A 281 5.64 -9.92 -28.32
CA TRP A 281 6.20 -9.68 -27.00
C TRP A 281 5.48 -10.54 -25.97
N LYS A 282 6.23 -11.04 -24.98
CA LYS A 282 5.71 -11.87 -23.90
C LYS A 282 6.23 -11.35 -22.55
N SER A 283 5.39 -11.42 -21.54
CA SER A 283 5.75 -11.07 -20.16
C SER A 283 6.20 -12.30 -19.38
N ALA A 284 7.20 -12.14 -18.51
CA ALA A 284 7.61 -13.12 -17.52
C ALA A 284 7.76 -12.40 -16.17
N LYS A 285 7.23 -13.01 -15.12
CA LYS A 285 7.37 -12.48 -13.75
C LYS A 285 8.48 -13.24 -13.04
N ILE A 286 9.37 -12.49 -12.43
CA ILE A 286 10.54 -12.95 -11.69
C ILE A 286 10.21 -12.84 -10.21
N GLU A 287 10.12 -13.96 -9.53
CA GLU A 287 9.94 -14.05 -8.08
C GLU A 287 11.28 -14.32 -7.42
N ILE A 288 11.57 -13.60 -6.34
CA ILE A 288 12.78 -13.86 -5.56
C ILE A 288 12.52 -15.07 -4.67
N ILE A 289 13.45 -16.02 -4.70
CA ILE A 289 13.41 -17.25 -3.89
C ILE A 289 14.45 -17.13 -2.79
N ASP A 290 14.02 -17.26 -1.54
CA ASP A 290 14.97 -17.35 -0.41
C ASP A 290 15.70 -18.70 -0.49
N SER A 291 17.03 -18.69 -0.53
CA SER A 291 17.82 -19.90 -0.33
C SER A 291 17.67 -20.38 1.12
N ASP A 292 17.23 -21.62 1.31
CA ASP A 292 17.44 -22.33 2.57
C ASP A 292 18.96 -22.59 2.70
N GLN A 293 19.75 -21.68 3.29
CA GLN A 293 21.19 -21.92 3.53
C GLN A 293 21.56 -21.91 5.01
N GLU A 294 21.95 -23.10 5.50
CA GLU A 294 23.00 -23.23 6.50
C GLU A 294 24.26 -22.54 5.98
N ALA A 295 24.82 -21.66 6.81
CA ALA A 295 25.94 -20.80 6.47
C ALA A 295 27.19 -21.59 6.10
N ASP A 296 27.74 -21.36 4.90
CA ASP A 296 29.16 -21.49 4.67
C ASP A 296 29.66 -20.37 3.74
N GLU A 297 30.20 -19.32 4.35
CA GLU A 297 30.93 -18.27 3.65
C GLU A 297 32.27 -18.83 3.17
N LYS A 298 32.40 -19.11 1.87
CA LYS A 298 33.67 -18.99 1.14
C LYS A 298 33.47 -18.95 -0.38
N HIS A 299 33.90 -17.82 -0.95
CA HIS A 299 34.14 -17.56 -2.37
C HIS A 299 32.88 -17.52 -3.26
N LYS A 300 32.38 -16.29 -3.48
CA LYS A 300 31.33 -15.95 -4.44
C LYS A 300 31.81 -16.20 -5.88
N ALA A 301 31.55 -17.38 -6.40
CA ALA A 301 31.68 -17.71 -7.82
C ALA A 301 30.30 -18.11 -8.36
N ILE A 302 29.79 -17.33 -9.30
CA ILE A 302 28.54 -17.61 -10.03
C ILE A 302 28.74 -18.91 -10.82
N ARG A 303 27.97 -19.95 -10.51
CA ARG A 303 28.19 -21.30 -11.04
C ARG A 303 27.10 -21.67 -12.03
N PHE A 304 27.42 -21.58 -13.33
CA PHE A 304 26.60 -22.14 -14.39
C PHE A 304 26.94 -23.63 -14.57
N LYS A 305 25.94 -24.52 -14.59
CA LYS A 305 26.13 -25.89 -15.09
C LYS A 305 25.72 -25.94 -16.55
N GLU A 306 26.68 -26.16 -17.44
CA GLU A 306 26.40 -26.54 -18.83
C GLU A 306 25.56 -27.83 -18.84
N THR A 307 24.33 -27.76 -19.34
CA THR A 307 23.54 -28.96 -19.59
C THR A 307 22.99 -28.96 -21.00
N HIS A 308 23.09 -30.13 -21.63
CA HIS A 308 22.73 -30.40 -23.02
C HIS A 308 21.20 -30.40 -23.21
N PRO A 309 20.69 -30.10 -24.43
CA PRO A 309 19.26 -29.95 -24.67
C PRO A 309 18.53 -31.29 -24.48
N ARG A 310 17.53 -31.36 -23.59
CA ARG A 310 16.64 -32.52 -23.45
C ARG A 310 15.16 -32.15 -23.35
N ARG A 311 14.36 -33.14 -23.76
CA ARG A 311 12.94 -33.09 -24.16
C ARG A 311 11.98 -32.61 -23.07
N CYS A 312 11.00 -31.85 -23.56
CA CYS A 312 9.83 -31.28 -22.87
C CYS A 312 8.99 -32.35 -22.17
N PHE A 313 8.74 -32.17 -20.87
CA PHE A 313 7.74 -32.92 -20.10
C PHE A 313 6.56 -31.98 -19.78
N GLN A 314 5.36 -32.36 -20.21
CA GLN A 314 4.10 -31.73 -19.83
C GLN A 314 3.59 -32.39 -18.54
N GLY A 315 3.56 -31.67 -17.42
CA GLY A 315 2.98 -32.22 -16.19
C GLY A 315 3.04 -31.32 -14.95
N GLN A 316 1.90 -30.73 -14.63
CA GLN A 316 1.32 -30.52 -13.28
C GLN A 316 1.78 -29.37 -12.33
N GLN A 317 0.71 -28.66 -11.91
CA GLN A 317 0.41 -27.97 -10.64
C GLN A 317 1.10 -26.64 -10.28
N SER A 318 0.25 -25.60 -10.18
CA SER A 318 0.52 -24.31 -9.58
C SER A 318 0.70 -24.44 -8.06
N MET A 319 1.93 -24.31 -7.57
CA MET A 319 2.25 -24.14 -6.15
C MET A 319 2.98 -22.81 -5.96
N LYS A 320 2.76 -22.12 -4.83
CA LYS A 320 3.62 -21.01 -4.41
C LYS A 320 4.97 -21.58 -4.01
N ILE A 321 5.98 -21.43 -4.86
CA ILE A 321 7.29 -22.07 -4.69
C ILE A 321 8.12 -21.21 -3.71
N ARG A 322 8.56 -21.81 -2.61
CA ARG A 322 9.37 -21.15 -1.57
C ARG A 322 10.73 -21.83 -1.35
N SER A 323 11.06 -22.87 -2.11
CA SER A 323 12.32 -23.60 -1.97
C SER A 323 12.83 -24.00 -3.35
N ILE A 324 14.15 -24.07 -3.48
CA ILE A 324 14.87 -24.37 -4.72
C ILE A 324 14.73 -25.86 -5.11
N HIS A 325 14.31 -26.71 -4.17
CA HIS A 325 14.21 -28.16 -4.34
C HIS A 325 13.23 -28.53 -5.47
N GLY A 326 13.79 -29.07 -6.56
CA GLY A 326 13.04 -29.57 -7.72
C GLY A 326 12.93 -28.60 -8.90
N LEU A 327 13.52 -27.41 -8.83
CA LEU A 327 13.51 -26.44 -9.94
C LEU A 327 14.64 -26.68 -10.94
N THR A 328 14.37 -26.40 -12.22
CA THR A 328 15.35 -26.45 -13.30
C THR A 328 16.10 -25.12 -13.38
N VAL A 329 17.43 -25.19 -13.40
CA VAL A 329 18.28 -24.00 -13.60
C VAL A 329 18.19 -23.57 -15.06
N VAL A 330 17.96 -22.28 -15.28
CA VAL A 330 17.96 -21.67 -16.61
C VAL A 330 19.38 -21.60 -17.14
N GLY A 331 19.66 -22.33 -18.22
CA GLY A 331 20.95 -22.29 -18.91
C GLY A 331 21.07 -21.11 -19.88
N ASP A 332 20.16 -21.02 -20.86
CA ASP A 332 20.14 -19.97 -21.89
C ASP A 332 18.73 -19.40 -22.07
N LEU A 333 18.56 -18.11 -21.80
CA LEU A 333 17.26 -17.45 -21.87
C LEU A 333 16.66 -17.46 -23.28
N CYS A 334 17.47 -17.42 -24.33
CA CYS A 334 16.95 -17.48 -25.69
C CYS A 334 16.28 -18.83 -25.99
N THR A 335 16.82 -19.94 -25.48
CA THR A 335 16.18 -21.26 -25.61
C THR A 335 14.90 -21.34 -24.80
N VAL A 336 14.88 -20.82 -23.56
CA VAL A 336 13.69 -20.82 -22.71
C VAL A 336 12.57 -19.98 -23.35
N PHE A 337 12.88 -18.80 -23.87
CA PHE A 337 11.93 -17.93 -24.56
C PHE A 337 11.40 -18.50 -25.89
N ARG A 338 12.10 -19.46 -26.52
CA ARG A 338 11.61 -20.20 -27.69
C ARG A 338 10.57 -21.26 -27.33
N CYS A 339 10.75 -21.96 -26.22
CA CYS A 339 10.06 -23.23 -26.00
C CYS A 339 8.67 -23.12 -25.36
N TYR A 340 8.33 -22.01 -24.68
CA TYR A 340 7.12 -21.96 -23.84
C TYR A 340 6.26 -20.69 -24.01
N ASN A 341 4.95 -20.86 -23.83
CA ASN A 341 3.99 -19.78 -23.62
C ASN A 341 3.70 -19.73 -22.12
N GLY A 342 4.17 -18.69 -21.43
CA GLY A 342 3.92 -18.47 -20.00
C GLY A 342 4.81 -19.30 -19.08
N PHE A 343 5.93 -18.70 -18.65
CA PHE A 343 6.73 -19.21 -17.53
C PHE A 343 7.01 -18.08 -16.55
N GLY A 344 7.07 -18.43 -15.27
CA GLY A 344 7.67 -17.59 -14.25
C GLY A 344 9.17 -17.88 -14.18
N LEU A 345 9.93 -16.93 -13.64
CA LEU A 345 11.32 -17.14 -13.29
C LEU A 345 11.48 -17.00 -11.77
N GLY A 346 12.33 -17.83 -11.19
CA GLY A 346 12.81 -17.69 -9.83
C GLY A 346 14.22 -17.12 -9.84
N LEU A 347 14.51 -16.11 -9.03
CA LEU A 347 15.88 -15.60 -8.83
C LEU A 347 16.27 -15.82 -7.36
N ASP A 348 17.31 -16.61 -7.11
CA ASP A 348 17.84 -16.76 -5.75
C ASP A 348 18.82 -15.64 -5.37
N ASP A 349 19.23 -15.63 -4.10
CA ASP A 349 20.22 -14.72 -3.52
C ASP A 349 21.64 -14.88 -4.08
N GLN A 350 21.91 -15.96 -4.82
CA GLN A 350 23.18 -16.25 -5.48
C GLN A 350 23.21 -15.79 -6.95
N GLY A 351 22.09 -15.27 -7.46
CA GLY A 351 21.95 -14.83 -8.85
C GLY A 351 21.76 -15.98 -9.84
N VAL A 352 21.20 -17.10 -9.38
CA VAL A 352 20.82 -18.23 -10.23
C VAL A 352 19.35 -18.07 -10.63
N LEU A 353 19.08 -18.22 -11.93
CA LEU A 353 17.72 -18.24 -12.47
C LEU A 353 17.19 -19.67 -12.52
N TYR A 354 15.96 -19.84 -12.04
CA TYR A 354 15.22 -21.09 -12.08
C TYR A 354 13.95 -20.92 -12.91
N GLU A 355 13.56 -21.95 -13.65
CA GLU A 355 12.25 -21.98 -14.29
C GLU A 355 11.18 -22.24 -13.22
N THR A 356 10.14 -21.41 -13.20
CA THR A 356 8.99 -21.61 -12.32
C THR A 356 7.71 -21.67 -13.16
N TYR A 357 6.72 -22.41 -12.65
CA TYR A 357 5.41 -22.45 -13.28
C TYR A 357 4.53 -21.34 -12.70
N GLN A 358 4.02 -20.48 -13.57
CA GLN A 358 2.99 -19.50 -13.21
C GLN A 358 1.81 -19.66 -14.16
N ALA A 359 0.60 -19.57 -13.61
CA ALA A 359 -0.62 -19.46 -14.41
C ALA A 359 -0.49 -18.24 -15.34
N GLU A 360 -0.92 -18.38 -16.60
CA GLU A 360 -0.83 -17.34 -17.63
C GLU A 360 -1.21 -15.96 -17.07
N ILE A 361 -0.20 -15.13 -16.84
CA ILE A 361 -0.39 -13.74 -16.50
C ILE A 361 -0.84 -13.06 -17.80
N LYS A 362 -1.91 -12.26 -17.74
CA LYS A 362 -2.29 -11.44 -18.90
C LYS A 362 -1.06 -10.64 -19.35
N PRO A 363 -0.67 -10.70 -20.63
CA PRO A 363 0.49 -10.00 -21.13
C PRO A 363 0.40 -8.51 -20.79
N VAL A 364 1.36 -8.01 -20.02
CA VAL A 364 1.53 -6.59 -19.69
C VAL A 364 2.58 -6.03 -20.66
N CYS A 365 2.33 -4.89 -21.30
CA CYS A 365 3.27 -4.22 -22.22
C CYS A 365 3.73 -5.06 -23.42
N CYS A 366 2.81 -5.75 -24.10
CA CYS A 366 3.15 -6.58 -25.27
C CYS A 366 2.95 -5.86 -26.62
N ALA A 367 2.79 -4.53 -26.61
CA ALA A 367 2.63 -3.75 -27.83
C ALA A 367 3.99 -3.52 -28.54
N GLU A 368 3.97 -3.53 -29.87
CA GLU A 368 5.11 -3.12 -30.69
C GLU A 368 5.26 -1.59 -30.74
N ASN A 369 4.15 -0.86 -30.72
CA ASN A 369 4.17 0.59 -30.77
C ASN A 369 4.53 1.16 -29.39
N LEU A 370 5.61 1.93 -29.36
CA LEU A 370 6.14 2.55 -28.15
C LEU A 370 6.11 4.06 -28.28
N ILE A 371 5.98 4.72 -27.14
CA ILE A 371 6.15 6.16 -27.01
C ILE A 371 7.02 6.47 -25.80
N SER A 372 7.96 7.40 -25.95
CA SER A 372 8.80 7.84 -24.83
C SER A 372 8.06 8.83 -23.92
N LEU A 373 8.51 8.95 -22.67
CA LEU A 373 8.00 9.98 -21.75
C LEU A 373 8.22 11.39 -22.33
N GLN A 374 9.31 11.62 -23.06
CA GLN A 374 9.55 12.88 -23.76
C GLN A 374 8.44 13.16 -24.79
N ASP A 375 8.14 12.21 -25.66
CA ASP A 375 7.15 12.39 -26.72
C ASP A 375 5.74 12.54 -26.15
N LEU A 376 5.45 11.81 -25.06
CA LEU A 376 4.22 11.96 -24.29
C LEU A 376 4.08 13.40 -23.75
N LEU A 377 5.16 13.97 -23.21
CA LEU A 377 5.14 15.28 -22.55
C LEU A 377 5.26 16.47 -23.51
N LEU A 378 5.94 16.33 -24.65
CA LEU A 378 6.26 17.45 -25.55
C LEU A 378 5.11 17.89 -26.48
N THR A 379 3.99 17.18 -26.54
CA THR A 379 2.81 17.57 -27.34
C THR A 379 3.21 18.08 -28.75
N HIS A 380 3.79 17.24 -29.60
CA HIS A 380 4.11 17.69 -30.95
C HIS A 380 2.83 18.03 -31.71
N SER A 381 2.77 19.27 -32.21
CA SER A 381 1.66 19.93 -32.92
C SER A 381 1.17 19.20 -34.20
N GLY A 382 1.76 18.05 -34.55
CA GLY A 382 1.38 17.20 -35.67
C GLY A 382 0.64 15.90 -35.30
N MET A 383 0.67 15.46 -34.03
CA MET A 383 -0.08 14.26 -33.58
C MET A 383 -1.45 14.67 -33.05
N LYS A 384 -2.48 14.57 -33.90
CA LYS A 384 -3.85 15.06 -33.65
C LYS A 384 -4.62 14.39 -32.48
N CYS A 385 -4.01 13.54 -31.65
CA CYS A 385 -4.78 12.55 -30.86
C CYS A 385 -4.36 12.38 -29.39
N PHE A 386 -3.87 13.41 -28.70
CA PHE A 386 -3.58 13.32 -27.26
C PHE A 386 -4.63 14.04 -26.42
N THR A 387 -5.36 13.26 -25.61
CA THR A 387 -6.16 13.82 -24.50
C THR A 387 -5.22 14.26 -23.37
N PRO A 388 -5.40 15.45 -22.77
CA PRO A 388 -4.66 15.85 -21.58
C PRO A 388 -4.80 14.83 -20.45
N LEU A 389 -3.70 14.54 -19.75
CA LEU A 389 -3.70 13.67 -18.58
C LEU A 389 -4.68 14.19 -17.51
N THR A 390 -5.50 13.30 -16.97
CA THR A 390 -6.35 13.59 -15.80
C THR A 390 -5.49 13.82 -14.56
N GLU A 391 -6.01 14.52 -13.55
CA GLU A 391 -5.28 14.72 -12.29
C GLU A 391 -4.86 13.39 -11.65
N GLU A 392 -5.74 12.38 -11.63
CA GLU A 392 -5.42 11.04 -11.11
C GLU A 392 -4.25 10.40 -11.87
N GLN A 393 -4.22 10.51 -13.21
CA GLN A 393 -3.13 9.99 -14.03
C GLN A 393 -1.82 10.72 -13.74
N ARG A 394 -1.85 12.05 -13.55
CA ARG A 394 -0.67 12.85 -13.20
C ARG A 394 -0.06 12.40 -11.86
N TYR A 395 -0.87 12.24 -10.82
CA TYR A 395 -0.37 11.75 -9.52
C TYR A 395 0.21 10.34 -9.62
N ARG A 396 -0.51 9.39 -10.24
CA ARG A 396 -0.02 8.01 -10.37
C ARG A 396 1.31 7.96 -11.12
N LEU A 397 1.41 8.67 -12.24
CA LEU A 397 2.63 8.71 -13.03
C LEU A 397 3.78 9.31 -12.21
N SER A 398 3.56 10.44 -11.54
CA SER A 398 4.54 11.06 -10.64
C SER A 398 5.03 10.11 -9.54
N ILE A 399 4.12 9.34 -8.92
CA ILE A 399 4.44 8.37 -7.86
C ILE A 399 5.25 7.20 -8.43
N ILE A 400 4.82 6.60 -9.55
CA ILE A 400 5.49 5.46 -10.17
C ILE A 400 6.92 5.85 -10.58
N LEU A 401 7.09 6.99 -11.25
CA LEU A 401 8.41 7.42 -11.73
C LEU A 401 9.34 7.80 -10.58
N THR A 402 8.85 8.53 -9.57
CA THR A 402 9.67 8.92 -8.41
C THR A 402 10.10 7.69 -7.60
N SER A 403 9.16 6.77 -7.34
CA SER A 403 9.47 5.56 -6.57
C SER A 403 10.40 4.62 -7.34
N SER A 404 10.19 4.45 -8.65
CA SER A 404 11.06 3.64 -9.52
C SER A 404 12.46 4.23 -9.64
N PHE A 405 12.56 5.57 -9.75
CA PHE A 405 13.85 6.26 -9.72
C PHE A 405 14.62 5.94 -8.44
N LEU A 406 14.01 6.12 -7.27
CA LEU A 406 14.67 5.81 -5.99
C LEU A 406 15.05 4.33 -5.88
N GLN A 407 14.22 3.42 -6.40
CA GLN A 407 14.46 1.97 -6.42
C GLN A 407 15.56 1.53 -7.39
N LEU A 408 15.86 2.29 -8.44
CA LEU A 408 16.73 1.82 -9.52
C LEU A 408 17.92 2.74 -9.83
N HIS A 409 18.03 3.94 -9.26
CA HIS A 409 19.05 4.94 -9.61
C HIS A 409 20.50 4.39 -9.52
N SER A 410 20.79 3.57 -8.52
CA SER A 410 22.10 2.97 -8.28
C SER A 410 22.35 1.68 -9.09
N THR A 411 21.36 1.23 -9.85
CA THR A 411 21.40 -0.02 -10.61
C THR A 411 21.79 0.24 -12.07
N PRO A 412 22.40 -0.74 -12.76
CA PRO A 412 22.78 -0.58 -14.17
C PRO A 412 21.61 -0.23 -15.10
N TRP A 413 20.38 -0.53 -14.69
CA TRP A 413 19.16 -0.21 -15.41
C TRP A 413 18.94 1.30 -15.63
N LEU A 414 19.34 2.16 -14.69
CA LEU A 414 19.17 3.62 -14.78
C LEU A 414 20.49 4.39 -14.85
N ASN A 415 21.58 3.83 -14.32
CA ASN A 415 22.87 4.51 -14.15
C ASN A 415 23.53 4.93 -15.49
N LYS A 416 23.11 4.36 -16.63
CA LYS A 416 23.63 4.78 -17.94
C LYS A 416 22.91 6.01 -18.52
N HIS A 417 21.58 6.14 -18.33
CA HIS A 417 20.74 7.02 -19.16
C HIS A 417 19.43 7.53 -18.48
N TRP A 418 19.39 7.87 -17.18
CA TRP A 418 18.14 8.43 -16.60
C TRP A 418 17.75 9.78 -17.24
N ASN A 419 16.72 9.77 -18.09
CA ASN A 419 16.18 10.93 -18.77
C ASN A 419 14.76 10.61 -19.28
N GLN A 420 14.15 11.57 -19.96
CA GLN A 420 12.76 11.45 -20.45
C GLN A 420 12.63 10.49 -21.65
N HIS A 421 13.73 10.09 -22.29
CA HIS A 421 13.73 9.14 -23.40
C HIS A 421 13.79 7.69 -22.95
N THR A 422 14.29 7.41 -21.74
CA THR A 422 14.46 6.02 -21.27
C THR A 422 13.21 5.38 -20.71
N VAL A 423 12.24 6.18 -20.26
CA VAL A 423 10.94 5.68 -19.84
C VAL A 423 10.03 5.58 -21.06
N LEU A 424 9.52 4.37 -21.31
CA LEU A 424 8.70 4.05 -22.46
C LEU A 424 7.31 3.55 -22.02
N PHE A 425 6.32 3.78 -22.87
CA PHE A 425 4.95 3.32 -22.70
C PHE A 425 4.50 2.54 -23.93
N SER A 426 3.65 1.54 -23.71
CA SER A 426 2.94 0.87 -24.79
C SER A 426 1.82 1.76 -25.31
N SER A 427 1.74 1.90 -26.63
CA SER A 427 0.65 2.60 -27.30
C SER A 427 -0.11 1.67 -28.23
N SER A 428 -1.40 1.93 -28.38
CA SER A 428 -2.28 1.24 -29.32
C SER A 428 -3.12 2.27 -30.04
N SER A 429 -3.40 2.05 -31.32
CA SER A 429 -4.32 2.90 -32.06
C SER A 429 -5.68 2.21 -32.08
N ILE A 430 -6.69 2.89 -31.56
CA ILE A 430 -8.09 2.45 -31.57
C ILE A 430 -8.88 3.62 -32.15
N ASP A 431 -9.60 3.39 -33.25
CA ASP A 431 -10.43 4.42 -33.91
C ASP A 431 -9.69 5.73 -34.20
N ASP A 432 -8.49 5.64 -34.77
CA ASP A 432 -7.56 6.76 -35.05
C ASP A 432 -7.12 7.58 -33.81
N GLN A 433 -7.48 7.15 -32.59
CA GLN A 433 -6.97 7.72 -31.34
C GLN A 433 -5.83 6.88 -30.78
N LEU A 434 -4.81 7.56 -30.25
CA LEU A 434 -3.67 6.90 -29.62
C LEU A 434 -3.99 6.67 -28.13
N VAL A 435 -4.21 5.42 -27.76
CA VAL A 435 -4.43 5.00 -26.37
C VAL A 435 -3.11 4.52 -25.78
N ILE A 436 -2.70 5.12 -24.66
CA ILE A 436 -1.43 4.86 -24.00
C ILE A 436 -1.65 4.19 -22.67
N ASP A 437 -0.92 3.11 -22.43
CA ASP A 437 -0.91 2.43 -21.14
C ASP A 437 0.01 3.14 -20.14
N LEU A 438 -0.55 4.12 -19.44
CA LEU A 438 0.16 4.89 -18.40
C LEU A 438 0.37 4.11 -17.09
N ARG A 439 -0.24 2.92 -16.95
CA ARG A 439 -0.11 2.11 -15.72
C ARG A 439 1.11 1.22 -15.72
N HIS A 440 1.69 0.98 -16.89
CA HIS A 440 2.79 0.06 -17.05
C HIS A 440 3.96 0.70 -17.82
N PRO A 441 4.57 1.79 -17.29
CA PRO A 441 5.82 2.30 -17.84
C PRO A 441 6.94 1.27 -17.70
N PHE A 442 7.85 1.23 -18.65
CA PHE A 442 8.99 0.31 -18.62
C PHE A 442 10.26 0.99 -19.14
N ILE A 443 11.40 0.35 -18.88
CA ILE A 443 12.71 0.71 -19.44
C ILE A 443 13.22 -0.47 -20.27
N ALA A 444 13.93 -0.20 -21.36
CA ALA A 444 14.45 -1.24 -22.25
C ALA A 444 15.97 -1.32 -22.17
N GLU A 445 16.52 -2.53 -22.03
CA GLU A 445 17.96 -2.81 -22.08
C GLU A 445 18.22 -3.88 -23.15
N SER A 446 19.31 -3.70 -23.91
CA SER A 446 19.76 -4.67 -24.90
C SER A 446 21.01 -5.41 -24.43
N TYR A 447 20.98 -6.74 -24.47
CA TYR A 447 22.08 -7.62 -24.11
C TYR A 447 22.70 -8.24 -25.37
N GLY A 448 24.04 -8.28 -25.45
CA GLY A 448 24.74 -8.92 -26.56
C GLY A 448 24.81 -10.45 -26.42
N SER A 449 25.06 -11.13 -27.54
CA SER A 449 25.06 -12.61 -27.62
C SER A 449 26.33 -13.30 -27.12
N SER A 450 27.38 -12.54 -26.79
CA SER A 450 28.54 -13.05 -26.07
C SER A 450 28.36 -12.70 -24.59
N PRO A 451 28.55 -13.64 -23.65
CA PRO A 451 28.62 -13.29 -22.23
C PRO A 451 29.66 -12.18 -22.10
N CYS A 452 29.29 -11.08 -21.44
CA CYS A 452 30.22 -10.00 -21.17
C CYS A 452 31.46 -10.63 -20.49
N SER A 453 32.56 -10.73 -21.24
CA SER A 453 33.86 -10.91 -20.62
C SER A 453 34.00 -9.75 -19.66
N ASN A 454 34.50 -10.01 -18.45
CA ASN A 454 34.82 -8.95 -17.50
C ASN A 454 35.90 -8.04 -18.13
N THR A 455 35.52 -7.15 -19.03
CA THR A 455 36.30 -5.99 -19.37
C THR A 455 36.16 -5.09 -18.17
N THR A 456 37.17 -5.17 -17.32
CA THR A 456 37.76 -4.01 -16.65
C THR A 456 38.15 -2.97 -17.72
N SER A 457 37.19 -2.50 -18.53
CA SER A 457 37.29 -1.15 -19.05
C SER A 457 37.01 -0.29 -17.84
N VAL A 458 38.06 0.38 -17.38
CA VAL A 458 37.95 1.62 -16.62
C VAL A 458 37.30 2.63 -17.57
N GLU A 459 36.06 2.38 -17.99
CA GLU A 459 35.14 3.43 -18.33
C GLU A 459 34.88 4.09 -17.00
N THR A 460 35.49 5.26 -16.85
CA THR A 460 35.26 6.20 -15.75
C THR A 460 33.89 5.94 -15.16
N LYS A 461 33.84 5.55 -13.88
CA LYS A 461 32.68 5.84 -13.04
C LYS A 461 32.46 7.34 -13.16
N GLY A 462 31.79 7.80 -14.22
CA GLY A 462 31.15 9.09 -14.22
C GLY A 462 30.19 8.94 -13.07
N LEU A 463 30.54 9.54 -11.93
CA LEU A 463 29.63 9.57 -10.80
C LEU A 463 28.30 10.00 -11.40
N ALA A 464 27.29 9.13 -11.31
CA ALA A 464 25.93 9.53 -11.61
C ALA A 464 25.73 10.85 -10.87
N ASP A 465 25.51 11.93 -11.62
CA ASP A 465 25.38 13.24 -11.00
C ASP A 465 24.00 13.23 -10.33
N ASP A 466 23.94 12.76 -9.09
CA ASP A 466 22.72 12.65 -8.28
C ASP A 466 21.95 13.98 -8.30
N SER A 467 22.69 15.09 -8.34
CA SER A 467 22.10 16.40 -8.50
C SER A 467 21.43 16.60 -9.86
N ALA A 468 22.06 16.19 -10.97
CA ALA A 468 21.42 16.23 -12.30
C ALA A 468 20.19 15.33 -12.37
N ASN A 469 20.25 14.15 -11.72
CA ASN A 469 19.14 13.21 -11.66
C ASN A 469 17.93 13.78 -10.87
N LEU A 470 18.19 14.42 -9.72
CA LEU A 470 17.17 15.12 -8.93
C LEU A 470 16.57 16.30 -9.70
N LEU A 471 17.39 17.04 -10.45
CA LEU A 471 16.93 18.14 -11.29
C LEU A 471 16.07 17.64 -12.46
N MET A 472 16.45 16.52 -13.08
CA MET A 472 15.65 15.85 -14.11
C MET A 472 14.32 15.36 -13.55
N LEU A 473 14.31 14.79 -12.34
CA LEU A 473 13.09 14.40 -11.65
C LEU A 473 12.17 15.60 -11.41
N ALA A 474 12.71 16.74 -10.97
CA ALA A 474 11.93 17.97 -10.81
C ALA A 474 11.29 18.42 -12.14
N LYS A 475 12.04 18.38 -13.24
CA LYS A 475 11.57 18.70 -14.59
C LYS A 475 10.43 17.78 -15.03
N ILE A 476 10.60 16.47 -14.85
CA ILE A 476 9.57 15.46 -15.18
C ILE A 476 8.29 15.70 -14.38
N LEU A 477 8.39 15.88 -13.05
CA LEU A 477 7.22 16.10 -12.19
C LEU A 477 6.44 17.36 -12.59
N LEU A 478 7.16 18.43 -12.94
CA LEU A 478 6.55 19.68 -13.37
C LEU A 478 5.86 19.53 -14.73
N GLN A 479 6.50 18.87 -15.69
CA GLN A 479 5.89 18.60 -17.00
C GLN A 479 4.66 17.68 -16.91
N ILE A 480 4.71 16.64 -16.07
CA ILE A 480 3.54 15.77 -15.83
C ILE A 480 2.38 16.60 -15.27
N LYS A 481 2.64 17.45 -14.28
CA LYS A 481 1.60 18.27 -13.66
C LYS A 481 0.94 19.24 -14.65
N PHE A 482 1.69 19.76 -15.61
CA PHE A 482 1.21 20.71 -16.62
C PHE A 482 0.94 20.10 -17.99
N HIS A 483 0.96 18.77 -18.13
CA HIS A 483 0.72 18.11 -19.41
C HIS A 483 -0.62 18.53 -20.04
N GLY A 484 -0.58 18.94 -21.31
CA GLY A 484 -1.73 19.42 -22.06
C GLY A 484 -2.09 20.89 -21.82
N ARG A 485 -1.30 21.63 -21.03
CA ARG A 485 -1.36 23.10 -20.95
C ARG A 485 -0.21 23.67 -21.77
N THR A 486 -0.53 24.49 -22.76
CA THR A 486 0.49 25.18 -23.56
C THR A 486 1.25 26.20 -22.71
N SER A 487 2.54 26.30 -23.04
CA SER A 487 3.48 27.41 -22.81
C SER A 487 4.15 27.59 -21.43
N PHE A 488 5.30 26.94 -21.29
CA PHE A 488 6.54 27.60 -20.84
C PHE A 488 7.76 27.14 -21.66
N ILE A 489 7.83 25.84 -22.00
CA ILE A 489 8.98 25.22 -22.69
C ILE A 489 9.10 25.61 -24.17
N SER A 490 7.96 25.65 -24.89
CA SER A 490 7.96 25.83 -26.36
C SER A 490 8.54 27.17 -26.85
N ASN A 491 8.68 28.18 -25.98
CA ASN A 491 9.22 29.50 -26.35
C ASN A 491 10.72 29.69 -26.06
N LYS A 492 11.40 28.75 -25.39
CA LYS A 492 12.83 28.92 -25.02
C LYS A 492 13.77 27.83 -25.54
N GLU A 493 13.27 26.65 -25.90
CA GLU A 493 14.10 25.60 -26.54
C GLU A 493 14.53 25.98 -27.97
N SER A 494 13.93 27.00 -28.59
CA SER A 494 14.26 27.45 -29.94
C SER A 494 15.55 28.28 -30.08
N VAL A 495 16.28 28.56 -28.98
CA VAL A 495 17.39 29.54 -28.98
C VAL A 495 18.74 28.98 -28.51
N SER A 496 18.96 27.67 -28.37
CA SER A 496 20.28 27.18 -27.90
C SER A 496 20.71 25.83 -28.47
N ASN A 497 21.92 25.79 -29.05
CA ASN A 497 22.60 24.58 -29.52
C ASN A 497 22.72 23.53 -28.38
N PRO A 498 22.37 22.23 -28.62
CA PRO A 498 22.32 21.21 -27.59
C PRO A 498 23.65 20.46 -27.52
N THR A 499 24.58 20.86 -26.64
CA THR A 499 25.79 20.04 -26.41
C THR A 499 26.17 19.82 -24.95
N ALA A 500 25.47 20.42 -23.97
CA ALA A 500 25.63 20.06 -22.57
C ALA A 500 24.39 20.41 -21.73
N PHE A 501 23.99 19.52 -20.83
CA PHE A 501 22.98 19.80 -19.81
C PHE A 501 23.55 20.82 -18.80
N ASP A 502 23.19 22.10 -18.96
CA ASP A 502 23.59 23.16 -18.03
C ASP A 502 22.65 23.15 -16.81
N ARG A 503 23.12 22.50 -15.74
CA ARG A 503 22.40 22.38 -14.47
C ARG A 503 21.95 23.72 -13.89
N VAL A 504 22.79 24.75 -13.98
CA VAL A 504 22.49 26.06 -13.38
C VAL A 504 21.35 26.72 -14.14
N ARG A 505 21.41 26.68 -15.48
CA ARG A 505 20.32 27.23 -16.32
C ARG A 505 19.02 26.45 -16.14
N GLU A 506 19.06 25.13 -16.15
CA GLU A 506 17.86 24.29 -15.97
C GLU A 506 17.22 24.53 -14.58
N SER A 507 18.03 24.62 -13.52
CA SER A 507 17.56 24.98 -12.18
C SER A 507 16.89 26.36 -12.13
N GLN A 508 17.46 27.36 -12.81
CA GLN A 508 16.85 28.70 -12.91
C GLN A 508 15.52 28.68 -13.69
N LEU A 509 15.47 27.95 -14.81
CA LEU A 509 14.26 27.82 -15.63
C LEU A 509 13.13 27.13 -14.87
N LEU A 510 13.43 26.05 -14.14
CA LEU A 510 12.45 25.35 -13.32
C LEU A 510 11.94 26.23 -12.17
N ASN A 511 12.82 26.93 -11.46
CA ASN A 511 12.41 27.87 -10.43
C ASN A 511 11.51 28.99 -10.98
N GLN A 512 11.85 29.52 -12.16
CA GLN A 512 11.02 30.53 -12.83
C GLN A 512 9.63 29.97 -13.16
N TRP A 513 9.56 28.75 -13.69
CA TRP A 513 8.30 28.10 -14.03
C TRP A 513 7.46 27.82 -12.78
N VAL A 514 8.06 27.29 -11.70
CA VAL A 514 7.37 27.05 -10.43
C VAL A 514 6.84 28.36 -9.81
N PHE A 515 7.60 29.45 -9.91
CA PHE A 515 7.15 30.76 -9.41
C PHE A 515 5.92 31.27 -10.16
N GLN A 516 5.91 31.14 -11.49
CA GLN A 516 4.79 31.59 -12.33
C GLN A 516 3.52 30.75 -12.10
N GLU A 517 3.69 29.44 -11.93
CA GLU A 517 2.57 28.50 -11.79
C GLU A 517 2.24 28.15 -10.34
N ARG A 518 2.71 28.96 -9.38
CA ARG A 518 2.60 28.67 -7.94
C ARG A 518 1.17 28.39 -7.48
N GLU A 519 0.19 29.13 -8.00
CA GLU A 519 -1.23 28.98 -7.64
C GLU A 519 -1.90 27.76 -8.30
N ASN A 520 -1.29 27.22 -9.35
CA ASN A 520 -1.78 26.06 -10.09
C ASN A 520 -1.15 24.73 -9.63
N LEU A 521 -0.15 24.78 -8.76
CA LEU A 521 0.48 23.63 -8.15
C LEU A 521 -0.27 23.21 -6.89
N SER A 522 -0.50 21.90 -6.73
CA SER A 522 -0.94 21.38 -5.44
C SER A 522 0.18 21.46 -4.42
N PHE A 523 -0.16 21.37 -3.14
CA PHE A 523 0.83 21.44 -2.06
C PHE A 523 1.87 20.32 -2.19
N ALA A 524 1.46 19.09 -2.51
CA ALA A 524 2.39 17.99 -2.72
C ALA A 524 3.29 18.20 -3.94
N HIS A 525 2.74 18.59 -5.09
CA HIS A 525 3.55 18.82 -6.30
C HIS A 525 4.55 19.96 -6.09
N TYR A 526 4.12 21.08 -5.50
CA TYR A 526 5.00 22.21 -5.20
C TYR A 526 6.16 21.79 -4.30
N ASN A 527 5.87 21.12 -3.18
CA ASN A 527 6.90 20.69 -2.23
C ASN A 527 7.85 19.64 -2.84
N ALA A 528 7.30 18.68 -3.58
CA ALA A 528 8.07 17.64 -4.27
C ALA A 528 9.09 18.24 -5.24
N ILE A 529 8.62 19.17 -6.09
CA ILE A 529 9.45 19.81 -7.13
C ILE A 529 10.49 20.72 -6.48
N GLN A 530 10.08 21.58 -5.53
CA GLN A 530 10.99 22.47 -4.82
C GLN A 530 12.06 21.70 -4.04
N PHE A 531 11.69 20.60 -3.37
CA PHE A 531 12.65 19.75 -2.68
C PHE A 531 13.68 19.14 -3.62
N CYS A 532 13.25 18.65 -4.80
CA CYS A 532 14.16 18.09 -5.80
C CYS A 532 15.12 19.17 -6.35
N ILE A 533 14.62 20.38 -6.66
CA ILE A 533 15.43 21.51 -7.11
C ILE A 533 16.43 21.93 -6.02
N ALA A 534 15.98 22.12 -4.78
CA ALA A 534 16.85 22.51 -3.67
C ALA A 534 17.95 21.46 -3.43
N SER A 535 17.57 20.18 -3.44
CA SER A 535 18.50 19.05 -3.26
C SER A 535 19.52 18.97 -4.39
N SER A 536 19.15 19.29 -5.63
CA SER A 536 20.10 19.33 -6.76
C SER A 536 21.17 20.42 -6.67
N ASN A 537 21.00 21.39 -5.77
CA ASN A 537 21.98 22.45 -5.49
C ASN A 537 22.70 22.24 -4.14
N SER A 538 22.30 21.22 -3.37
CA SER A 538 22.89 20.91 -2.07
C SER A 538 24.12 20.03 -2.24
N ILE A 539 25.17 20.30 -1.46
CA ILE A 539 26.38 19.48 -1.40
C ILE A 539 26.12 18.19 -0.60
N ASP A 540 25.18 18.22 0.34
CA ASP A 540 24.84 17.11 1.23
C ASP A 540 23.81 16.13 0.62
N ALA A 541 23.36 16.36 -0.61
CA ALA A 541 22.41 15.49 -1.29
C ALA A 541 23.14 14.30 -1.91
N ASP A 542 23.03 13.15 -1.25
CA ASP A 542 23.64 11.89 -1.68
C ASP A 542 22.57 10.79 -1.79
N LEU A 543 22.25 10.34 -3.00
CA LEU A 543 21.25 9.28 -3.19
C LEU A 543 21.75 7.90 -2.75
N TRP A 544 23.06 7.74 -2.52
CA TRP A 544 23.62 6.51 -1.96
C TRP A 544 23.32 6.40 -0.46
N ASP A 545 23.22 7.53 0.25
CA ASP A 545 22.82 7.55 1.66
C ASP A 545 21.36 7.09 1.83
N LEU A 546 21.20 6.04 2.64
CA LEU A 546 19.89 5.49 3.00
C LEU A 546 19.03 6.53 3.72
N LYS A 547 19.63 7.39 4.57
CA LYS A 547 18.88 8.42 5.28
C LYS A 547 18.41 9.51 4.33
N PHE A 548 19.25 9.95 3.40
CA PHE A 548 18.84 10.91 2.40
C PHE A 548 17.72 10.37 1.50
N ARG A 549 17.82 9.13 0.99
CA ARG A 549 16.73 8.48 0.23
C ARG A 549 15.42 8.42 1.00
N GLN A 550 15.51 8.16 2.30
CA GLN A 550 14.35 8.18 3.18
C GLN A 550 13.72 9.58 3.24
N ILE A 551 14.53 10.64 3.33
CA ILE A 551 14.05 12.02 3.26
C ILE A 551 13.38 12.31 1.90
N VAL A 552 13.93 11.84 0.79
CA VAL A 552 13.31 12.00 -0.54
C VAL A 552 11.94 11.31 -0.58
N LEU A 553 11.82 10.10 -0.04
CA LEU A 553 10.51 9.42 0.08
C LEU A 553 9.51 10.23 0.92
N ASP A 554 9.92 10.68 2.10
CA ASP A 554 9.07 11.43 3.03
C ASP A 554 8.63 12.79 2.47
N ARG A 555 9.50 13.47 1.69
CA ARG A 555 9.27 14.82 1.17
C ARG A 555 8.65 14.86 -0.23
N VAL A 556 8.81 13.80 -1.02
CA VAL A 556 8.37 13.75 -2.43
C VAL A 556 7.26 12.72 -2.63
N VAL A 557 7.50 11.44 -2.29
CA VAL A 557 6.55 10.36 -2.59
C VAL A 557 5.34 10.38 -1.65
N VAL A 558 5.56 10.49 -0.35
CA VAL A 558 4.48 10.45 0.66
C VAL A 558 3.43 11.55 0.42
N PRO A 559 3.79 12.83 0.20
CA PRO A 559 2.80 13.87 -0.05
C PRO A 559 1.97 13.61 -1.32
N LEU A 560 2.60 13.12 -2.39
CA LEU A 560 1.90 12.80 -3.65
C LEU A 560 0.89 11.66 -3.46
N VAL A 561 1.26 10.61 -2.72
CA VAL A 561 0.38 9.50 -2.37
C VAL A 561 -0.78 9.97 -1.50
N ASN A 562 -0.50 10.81 -0.50
CA ASN A 562 -1.52 11.34 0.40
C ASN A 562 -2.54 12.17 -0.39
N GLU A 563 -2.11 13.12 -1.23
CA GLU A 563 -3.06 13.89 -2.04
C GLU A 563 -3.87 13.00 -2.99
N LEU A 564 -3.24 12.02 -3.66
CA LEU A 564 -3.95 11.04 -4.50
C LEU A 564 -5.05 10.31 -3.71
N SER A 565 -4.77 9.90 -2.47
CA SER A 565 -5.77 9.23 -1.63
C SER A 565 -6.95 10.13 -1.24
N HIS A 566 -6.70 11.43 -1.00
CA HIS A 566 -7.76 12.40 -0.74
C HIS A 566 -8.67 12.54 -1.97
N TRP A 567 -8.10 12.57 -3.18
CA TRP A 567 -8.86 12.60 -4.43
C TRP A 567 -9.73 11.36 -4.66
N GLN A 568 -9.27 10.19 -4.18
CA GLN A 568 -9.99 8.92 -4.35
C GLN A 568 -11.05 8.66 -3.27
N GLY A 569 -11.20 9.55 -2.28
CA GLY A 569 -12.20 9.40 -1.20
C GLY A 569 -11.91 8.23 -0.25
N VAL A 570 -10.67 7.73 -0.23
CA VAL A 570 -10.23 6.64 0.64
C VAL A 570 -9.52 7.24 1.86
N MET A 571 -10.31 7.71 2.83
CA MET A 571 -9.85 7.96 4.20
C MET A 571 -10.14 6.77 5.09
#